data_AF-A0A2J7RMF5-F1
#
_entry.id   AF-A0A2J7RMF5-F1
#
_cell.length_a   1.000
_cell.length_b   1.000
_cell.length_c   1.000
_cell.angle_alpha   90.00
_cell.angle_beta   90.00
_cell.angle_gamma   90.00
#
_symmetry.space_group_name_H-M   'P 1'
#
loop_
_entity.id
_entity.type
_entity.pdbx_description
1 polymer ?
#
loop_
_entity_poly.entity_id
_entity_poly.type
_entity_poly.pdbx_seq_one_letter_code
_entity_poly.pdbx_strand_id
1 'polypeptide(L)'
;MPVYYPSPNVCRPAAQLTEEEQVKIAKRIGLIQHLPAGTYEGCDAIRYLPCMHTYHVECIDDWLMRSFTCPSCMEPVDAALLTSYETN
;
A
#
# COMPACT_ATOMS: atom_id res chain seq x y z
N MET A 1 -17.41 6.84 -11.31
CA MET A 1 -16.79 5.51 -11.47
C MET A 1 -15.46 5.54 -10.72
N PRO A 2 -15.13 4.55 -9.88
CA PRO A 2 -13.86 4.54 -9.14
C PRO A 2 -12.68 4.50 -10.11
N VAL A 3 -11.63 5.22 -9.74
CA VAL A 3 -10.39 5.36 -10.52
C VAL A 3 -9.24 4.75 -9.74
N TYR A 4 -8.39 3.98 -10.41
CA TYR A 4 -7.28 3.25 -9.79
C TYR A 4 -5.93 3.57 -10.43
N TYR A 5 -4.87 3.23 -9.70
CA TYR A 5 -3.47 3.52 -10.05
C TYR A 5 -2.67 2.23 -10.31
N PRO A 6 -2.73 1.67 -11.52
CA PRO A 6 -1.98 0.48 -11.91
C PRO A 6 -0.45 0.69 -11.85
N SER A 7 0.03 1.91 -12.10
CA SER A 7 1.43 2.31 -11.94
C SER A 7 1.51 3.77 -11.45
N PRO A 8 2.67 4.19 -10.92
CA PRO A 8 2.88 5.60 -10.58
C PRO A 8 2.65 6.45 -11.83
N ASN A 9 1.77 7.45 -11.72
CA ASN A 9 1.33 8.38 -12.78
C ASN A 9 0.30 7.86 -13.79
N VAL A 10 -0.10 6.59 -13.76
CA VAL A 10 -1.20 6.10 -14.60
C VAL A 10 -2.46 6.00 -13.75
N CYS A 11 -3.54 6.58 -14.23
CA CYS A 11 -4.80 6.71 -13.54
C CYS A 11 -5.91 6.35 -14.53
N ARG A 12 -6.68 5.29 -14.27
CA ARG A 12 -7.77 4.89 -15.17
C ARG A 12 -8.96 4.30 -14.44
N PRO A 13 -10.18 4.41 -15.01
CA PRO A 13 -11.37 3.80 -14.44
C PRO A 13 -11.27 2.27 -14.37
N ALA A 14 -12.00 1.66 -13.45
CA ALA A 14 -12.01 0.20 -13.25
C ALA A 14 -12.26 -0.60 -14.54
N ALA A 15 -13.14 -0.09 -15.43
CA ALA A 15 -13.50 -0.74 -16.69
C ALA A 15 -12.37 -0.80 -17.73
N GLN A 16 -11.28 -0.07 -17.53
CA GLN A 16 -10.14 -0.01 -18.45
C GLN A 16 -8.90 -0.74 -17.91
N LEU A 17 -9.02 -1.45 -16.78
CA LEU A 17 -7.93 -2.25 -16.21
C LEU A 17 -7.87 -3.61 -16.88
N THR A 18 -6.65 -4.12 -17.12
CA THR A 18 -6.46 -5.53 -17.48
C THR A 18 -6.67 -6.42 -16.24
N GLU A 19 -6.88 -7.72 -16.45
CA GLU A 19 -7.04 -8.68 -15.36
C GLU A 19 -5.81 -8.69 -14.43
N GLU A 20 -4.60 -8.61 -14.99
CA GLU A 20 -3.36 -8.58 -14.20
C GLU A 20 -3.28 -7.34 -13.31
N GLU A 21 -3.79 -6.22 -13.79
CA GLU A 21 -3.79 -4.95 -13.05
C GLU A 21 -4.83 -4.96 -11.96
N GLN A 22 -6.02 -5.51 -12.23
CA GLN A 22 -7.04 -5.76 -11.22
C GLN A 22 -6.48 -6.66 -10.10
N VAL A 23 -5.78 -7.75 -10.45
CA VAL A 23 -5.14 -8.64 -9.48
C VAL A 23 -4.08 -7.91 -8.66
N LYS A 24 -3.22 -7.10 -9.29
CA LYS A 24 -2.20 -6.31 -8.58
C LYS A 24 -2.83 -5.30 -7.62
N ILE A 25 -3.90 -4.62 -8.05
CA ILE A 25 -4.61 -3.65 -7.21
C ILE A 25 -5.29 -4.36 -6.03
N ALA A 26 -5.95 -5.51 -6.26
CA ALA A 26 -6.56 -6.30 -5.20
C ALA A 26 -5.53 -6.76 -4.17
N LYS A 27 -4.38 -7.28 -4.62
CA LYS A 27 -3.26 -7.65 -3.74
C LYS A 27 -2.77 -6.45 -2.92
N ARG A 28 -2.57 -5.30 -3.58
CA ARG A 28 -2.16 -4.06 -2.91
C ARG A 28 -3.14 -3.62 -1.83
N ILE A 29 -4.44 -3.59 -2.13
CA ILE A 29 -5.50 -3.26 -1.17
C ILE A 29 -5.44 -4.21 0.03
N GLY A 30 -5.34 -5.51 -0.23
CA GLY A 30 -5.20 -6.52 0.81
C GLY A 30 -3.99 -6.26 1.69
N LEU A 31 -2.82 -5.99 1.10
CA LEU A 31 -1.60 -5.69 1.86
C LEU A 31 -1.76 -4.43 2.73
N ILE A 32 -2.26 -3.33 2.17
CA ILE A 32 -2.46 -2.07 2.89
C ILE A 32 -3.35 -2.25 4.12
N GLN A 33 -4.44 -3.02 3.98
CA GLN A 33 -5.38 -3.31 5.07
C GLN A 33 -4.78 -4.15 6.21
N HIS A 34 -3.76 -4.94 5.91
CA HIS A 34 -3.12 -5.86 6.88
C HIS A 34 -1.77 -5.34 7.39
N LEU A 35 -1.35 -4.14 6.98
CA LEU A 35 -0.16 -3.50 7.56
C LEU A 35 -0.38 -3.22 9.06
N PRO A 36 0.66 -3.35 9.90
CA PRO A 36 0.55 -3.03 11.32
C PRO A 36 0.12 -1.58 11.54
N ALA A 37 -0.85 -1.39 12.43
CA ALA A 37 -1.34 -0.09 12.84
C ALA A 37 -1.39 0.04 14.37
N GLY A 38 -1.32 1.27 14.85
CA GLY A 38 -1.39 1.62 16.26
C GLY A 38 -2.04 2.98 16.47
N THR A 39 -1.99 3.48 17.70
CA THR A 39 -2.52 4.79 18.08
C THR A 39 -1.42 5.64 18.69
N TYR A 40 -1.27 6.88 18.24
CA TYR A 40 -0.37 7.87 18.85
C TYR A 40 -1.20 8.90 19.62
N GLU A 41 -0.82 9.12 20.88
CA GLU A 41 -1.43 10.12 21.77
C GLU A 41 -2.98 10.07 21.84
N GLY A 42 -3.55 8.89 21.60
CA GLY A 42 -4.97 8.60 21.84
C GLY A 42 -5.95 9.08 20.78
N CYS A 43 -5.53 9.82 19.74
CA CYS A 43 -6.45 10.32 18.71
C CYS A 43 -6.10 9.90 17.28
N ASP A 44 -4.81 9.80 16.94
CA ASP A 44 -4.41 9.52 15.57
C ASP A 44 -4.08 8.04 15.39
N ALA A 45 -4.65 7.43 14.35
CA ALA A 45 -4.28 6.10 13.92
C ALA A 45 -3.02 6.18 13.05
N ILE A 46 -2.02 5.36 13.36
CA ILE A 46 -0.71 5.37 12.72
C ILE A 46 -0.42 4.02 12.10
N ARG A 47 0.31 4.00 11.00
CA ARG A 47 0.72 2.80 10.29
C ARG A 47 2.22 2.66 10.32
N TYR A 48 2.67 1.44 10.56
CA TYR A 48 4.08 1.06 10.53
C TYR A 48 4.36 0.38 9.20
N LEU A 49 5.21 1.01 8.38
CA LEU A 49 5.71 0.34 7.18
C LEU A 49 6.84 -0.64 7.55
N PRO A 50 7.08 -1.68 6.74
CA PRO A 50 8.14 -2.65 7.04
C PRO A 50 9.55 -2.05 7.07
N CYS A 51 9.76 -0.91 6.41
CA CYS A 51 11.00 -0.13 6.48
C CYS A 51 11.13 0.76 7.73
N MET A 52 10.26 0.55 8.74
CA MET A 52 10.23 1.27 10.04
C MET A 52 9.82 2.75 9.98
N HIS A 53 9.46 3.27 8.80
CA HIS A 53 8.82 4.58 8.70
C HIS A 53 7.35 4.51 9.11
N THR A 54 6.88 5.57 9.77
CA THR A 54 5.57 5.63 10.41
C THR A 54 4.80 6.86 9.92
N TYR A 55 3.52 6.70 9.63
CA TYR A 55 2.67 7.75 9.07
C TYR A 55 1.23 7.59 9.54
N HIS A 56 0.43 8.66 9.50
CA HIS A 56 -1.02 8.54 9.75
C HIS A 56 -1.67 7.55 8.79
N VAL A 57 -2.56 6.73 9.33
CA VAL A 57 -3.33 5.69 8.63
C VAL A 57 -4.00 6.27 7.39
N GLU A 58 -4.69 7.40 7.51
CA GLU A 58 -5.42 8.03 6.40
C GLU A 58 -4.47 8.53 5.30
N CYS A 59 -3.39 9.22 5.69
CA CYS A 59 -2.47 9.81 4.73
C CYS A 59 -1.68 8.75 3.96
N ILE A 60 -1.23 7.71 4.65
CA ILE A 60 -0.36 6.69 4.03
C ILE A 60 -1.14 5.70 3.18
N ASP A 61 -2.39 5.39 3.50
CA ASP A 61 -3.20 4.50 2.64
C ASP A 61 -3.51 5.13 1.31
N ASP A 62 -3.88 6.41 1.32
CA ASP A 62 -4.11 7.17 0.10
C ASP A 62 -2.85 7.24 -0.77
N TRP A 63 -1.68 7.41 -0.14
CA TRP A 63 -0.40 7.35 -0.83
C TRP A 63 -0.14 5.96 -1.41
N LEU A 64 -0.25 4.91 -0.60
CA LEU A 64 0.06 3.54 -0.98
C LEU A 64 -0.84 3.02 -2.10
N MET A 65 -2.08 3.49 -2.16
CA MET A 65 -2.99 3.20 -3.27
C MET A 65 -2.48 3.77 -4.60
N ARG A 66 -1.79 4.91 -4.59
CA ARG A 66 -1.21 5.57 -5.78
C ARG A 66 0.17 5.04 -6.12
N SER A 67 1.02 4.87 -5.12
CA SER A 67 2.40 4.38 -5.24
C SER A 67 2.70 3.45 -4.07
N PHE A 68 2.96 2.18 -4.35
CA PHE A 68 3.17 1.17 -3.33
C PHE A 68 4.61 1.15 -2.78
N THR A 69 5.11 2.35 -2.45
CA THR A 69 6.46 2.62 -1.99
C THR A 69 6.44 3.54 -0.78
N CYS A 70 7.42 3.41 0.11
CA CYS A 70 7.59 4.31 1.24
C CYS A 70 7.93 5.74 0.76
N PRO A 71 7.24 6.80 1.22
CA PRO A 71 7.56 8.18 0.87
C PRO A 71 8.97 8.64 1.29
N SER A 72 9.52 8.08 2.37
CA SER A 72 10.79 8.52 2.94
C SER A 72 12.00 7.84 2.33
N CYS A 73 11.93 6.52 2.06
CA CYS A 73 13.07 5.76 1.53
C CYS A 73 12.87 5.22 0.12
N MET A 74 11.69 5.41 -0.48
CA MET A 74 11.33 4.91 -1.82
C MET A 74 11.36 3.38 -1.98
N GLU A 75 11.58 2.62 -0.91
CA GLU A 75 11.56 1.16 -0.95
C GLU A 75 10.12 0.63 -1.13
N PRO A 76 9.92 -0.45 -1.92
CA PRO A 76 8.63 -1.11 -2.06
C PRO A 76 8.13 -1.66 -0.73
N VAL A 77 6.82 -1.53 -0.49
CA VAL A 77 6.22 -2.00 0.77
C VAL A 77 6.04 -3.53 0.80
N ASP A 78 5.98 -4.19 -0.36
CA ASP A 78 5.97 -5.66 -0.48
C ASP A 78 7.37 -6.30 -0.30
N ALA A 79 8.45 -5.52 -0.39
CA ALA A 79 9.82 -6.05 -0.34
C ALA A 79 10.10 -6.86 0.95
N ALA A 80 9.44 -6.52 2.06
CA ALA A 80 9.61 -7.20 3.35
C ALA A 80 8.59 -8.32 3.64
N LEU A 81 7.57 -8.49 2.80
CA LEU A 81 6.57 -9.55 2.95
C LEU A 81 6.96 -10.84 2.24
N LEU A 82 7.94 -10.78 1.33
CA LEU A 82 8.52 -11.96 0.68
C LEU A 82 9.47 -12.74 1.59
N THR A 83 9.93 -12.15 2.69
CA THR A 83 10.88 -12.81 3.60
C THR A 83 10.25 -13.91 4.46
N SER A 84 8.91 -14.02 4.52
CA SER A 84 8.22 -15.08 5.30
C SER A 84 7.65 -16.23 4.47
N TYR A 85 7.65 -16.15 3.14
CA TYR A 85 7.13 -17.21 2.25
C TYR A 85 8.22 -17.96 1.47
N GLU A 86 9.48 -17.52 1.52
CA GLU A 86 10.61 -18.23 0.91
C GLU A 86 11.33 -19.17 1.90
N THR A 87 10.84 -19.31 3.14
CA THR A 87 11.44 -20.17 4.17
C THR A 87 10.61 -21.43 4.50
N ASN A 88 9.82 -21.93 3.55
CA ASN A 88 9.18 -23.24 3.67
C ASN A 88 9.51 -24.11 2.45
#